data_AF-A0A7L9FF36-F1
#
_entry.id   AF-A0A7L9FF36-F1
#
_cell.length_a   1.000
_cell.length_b   1.000
_cell.length_c   1.000
_cell.angle_alpha   90.00
_cell.angle_beta   90.00
_cell.angle_gamma   90.00
#
_symmetry.space_group_name_H-M   'P 1'
#
loop_
_entity.id
_entity.type
_entity.pdbx_description
1 polymer ?
#
loop_
_entity_poly.entity_id
_entity_poly.type
_entity_poly.pdbx_seq_one_letter_code
_entity_poly.pdbx_strand_id
1 'polypeptide(L)'
;MEFCPKCGTLMVPKKRQNEVYLVCPNCGYEMKAKDVKGYLTRESVSEEKKTKVSVFDVKSARADEGERDQLREMYEVFLETLEEQEGSSEE
;
A
#
# COMPACT_ATOMS: atom_id res chain seq x y z
N MET A 1 -3.66 -27.60 -11.30
CA MET A 1 -4.45 -26.44 -10.83
C MET A 1 -5.91 -26.85 -10.92
N GLU A 2 -6.66 -26.79 -9.82
CA GLU A 2 -8.07 -27.22 -9.77
C GLU A 2 -8.97 -26.03 -9.52
N PHE A 3 -10.15 -26.07 -10.11
CA PHE A 3 -11.22 -25.09 -9.89
C PHE A 3 -12.24 -25.64 -8.91
N CYS A 4 -12.84 -24.76 -8.12
CA CYS A 4 -13.84 -25.14 -7.15
C CYS A 4 -15.11 -25.65 -7.87
N PRO A 5 -15.63 -26.84 -7.53
CA PRO A 5 -16.83 -27.39 -8.17
C PRO A 5 -18.11 -26.61 -7.83
N LYS A 6 -18.09 -25.75 -6.79
CA LYS A 6 -19.25 -24.97 -6.37
C LYS A 6 -19.39 -23.63 -7.09
N CYS A 7 -18.28 -22.96 -7.36
CA CYS A 7 -18.27 -21.57 -7.84
C CYS A 7 -17.33 -21.32 -9.02
N GLY A 8 -16.62 -22.34 -9.51
CA GLY A 8 -15.68 -22.23 -10.63
C GLY A 8 -14.43 -21.40 -10.34
N THR A 9 -14.23 -20.92 -9.10
CA THR A 9 -13.07 -20.11 -8.72
C THR A 9 -11.82 -20.98 -8.57
N LEU A 10 -10.66 -20.47 -8.97
CA LEU A 10 -9.39 -21.19 -8.85
C LEU A 10 -9.06 -21.46 -7.37
N MET A 11 -8.74 -22.71 -7.04
CA MET A 11 -8.45 -23.10 -5.65
C MET A 11 -7.00 -22.78 -5.28
N VAL A 12 -6.80 -22.30 -4.05
CA VAL A 12 -5.49 -21.87 -3.55
C VAL A 12 -4.92 -22.91 -2.58
N PRO A 13 -3.65 -23.32 -2.73
CA PRO A 13 -3.00 -24.27 -1.82
C PRO A 13 -2.67 -23.61 -0.47
N LYS A 14 -3.15 -24.22 0.61
CA LYS A 14 -2.88 -23.87 2.01
C LYS A 14 -2.17 -25.04 2.69
N LYS A 15 -0.95 -24.80 3.17
CA LYS A 15 -0.19 -25.80 3.95
C LYS A 15 -0.74 -25.85 5.38
N ARG A 16 -1.14 -27.04 5.85
CA ARG A 16 -1.46 -27.27 7.26
C ARG A 16 -0.64 -28.44 7.77
N GLN A 17 0.23 -28.16 8.74
CA GLN A 17 1.03 -29.09 9.57
C GLN A 17 1.98 -30.06 8.86
N ASN A 18 1.60 -30.66 7.72
CA ASN A 18 2.46 -31.36 6.76
C ASN A 18 1.74 -31.70 5.43
N GLU A 19 0.47 -31.32 5.28
CA GLU A 19 -0.35 -31.66 4.12
C GLU A 19 -0.81 -30.39 3.40
N VAL A 20 -0.93 -30.47 2.07
CA VAL A 20 -1.41 -29.36 1.25
C VAL A 20 -2.90 -29.53 1.00
N TYR A 21 -3.68 -28.56 1.44
CA TYR A 21 -5.11 -28.49 1.18
C TYR A 21 -5.37 -27.41 0.14
N LEU A 22 -6.23 -27.67 -0.84
CA LEU A 22 -6.74 -26.66 -1.73
C LEU A 22 -7.99 -26.06 -1.11
N VAL A 23 -8.02 -24.74 -0.95
CA VAL A 23 -9.14 -24.01 -0.38
C VAL A 23 -9.67 -23.01 -1.40
N CYS A 24 -10.99 -22.97 -1.56
CA CYS A 24 -11.64 -21.96 -2.37
C CYS A 24 -11.82 -20.66 -1.57
N PRO A 25 -11.31 -19.51 -2.03
CA PRO A 25 -11.45 -18.24 -1.32
C PRO A 25 -12.90 -17.72 -1.26
N ASN A 26 -13.73 -18.07 -2.25
CA ASN A 26 -15.09 -17.56 -2.36
C ASN A 26 -16.12 -18.34 -1.52
N CYS A 27 -16.09 -19.67 -1.56
CA CYS A 27 -17.09 -20.51 -0.87
C CYS A 27 -16.56 -21.32 0.31
N GLY A 28 -15.25 -21.28 0.59
CA GLY A 28 -14.64 -22.02 1.71
C GLY A 28 -14.52 -23.53 1.51
N TYR A 29 -14.75 -24.06 0.30
CA TYR A 29 -14.56 -25.49 0.02
C TYR A 29 -13.10 -25.92 0.19
N GLU A 30 -12.86 -26.96 0.98
CA GLU A 30 -11.53 -27.51 1.26
C GLU A 30 -11.40 -28.93 0.70
N MET A 31 -10.31 -29.23 -0.01
CA MET A 31 -9.97 -30.59 -0.44
C MET A 31 -8.50 -30.90 -0.23
N LYS A 32 -8.17 -32.14 0.12
CA LYS A 32 -6.79 -32.60 0.29
C LYS A 32 -6.15 -32.80 -1.08
N ALA A 33 -5.01 -32.13 -1.34
CA ALA A 33 -4.29 -32.31 -2.59
C ALA A 33 -3.58 -33.67 -2.60
N LYS A 34 -3.92 -34.54 -3.56
CA LYS A 34 -3.30 -35.87 -3.71
C LYS A 34 -1.93 -35.78 -4.41
N ASP A 35 -1.77 -34.85 -5.34
CA ASP A 35 -0.54 -34.66 -6.11
C ASP A 35 0.06 -33.28 -5.89
N VAL A 36 1.12 -33.21 -5.07
CA VAL A 36 1.75 -31.94 -4.64
C VAL A 36 2.63 -31.31 -5.74
N LYS A 37 2.94 -32.05 -6.82
CA LYS A 37 3.91 -31.65 -7.85
C LYS A 37 3.48 -30.45 -8.70
N GLY A 38 2.17 -30.20 -8.85
CA GLY A 38 1.63 -29.10 -9.67
C GLY A 38 1.06 -27.89 -8.91
N TYR A 39 1.09 -27.92 -7.56
CA TYR A 39 0.49 -26.87 -6.70
C TYR A 39 1.52 -26.10 -5.86
N LEU A 40 2.80 -26.46 -5.96
CA LEU A 40 3.89 -25.72 -5.33
C LEU A 40 4.35 -24.62 -6.28
N THR A 41 3.75 -23.43 -6.19
CA THR A 41 4.44 -22.20 -6.62
C THR A 41 5.56 -21.94 -5.61
N ARG A 42 6.73 -22.55 -5.84
CA ARG A 42 7.97 -22.17 -5.18
C ARG A 42 8.52 -20.95 -5.90
N GLU A 43 8.08 -19.76 -5.52
CA GLU A 43 8.92 -18.58 -5.72
C GLU A 43 9.95 -18.57 -4.60
N SER A 44 11.11 -19.17 -4.86
CA SER A 44 12.30 -18.88 -4.08
C SER A 44 12.70 -17.44 -4.41
N VAL A 45 12.20 -16.49 -3.64
CA VAL A 45 12.75 -15.14 -3.64
C VAL A 45 14.15 -15.27 -3.04
N SER A 46 15.17 -15.30 -3.89
CA SER A 46 16.57 -15.25 -3.44
C SER A 46 16.76 -14.02 -2.55
N GLU A 47 17.65 -14.10 -1.56
CA GLU A 47 17.87 -12.99 -0.62
C GLU A 47 18.23 -11.67 -1.32
N GLU A 48 18.75 -11.74 -2.56
CA GLU A 48 19.03 -10.61 -3.43
C GLU A 48 17.78 -9.83 -3.88
N LYS A 49 16.59 -10.44 -3.83
CA LYS A 49 15.30 -9.80 -4.15
C LYS A 49 14.49 -9.40 -2.92
N LYS A 50 15.02 -9.57 -1.70
CA LYS A 50 14.45 -8.87 -0.54
C LYS A 50 14.74 -7.39 -0.76
N THR A 51 13.75 -6.65 -1.25
CA THR A 51 13.80 -5.18 -1.28
C THR A 51 14.07 -4.71 0.14
N LYS A 52 15.33 -4.35 0.40
CA LYS A 52 15.76 -3.76 1.66
C LYS A 52 15.13 -2.37 1.70
N VAL A 53 13.93 -2.27 2.29
CA VAL A 53 13.30 -0.99 2.56
C VAL A 53 14.11 -0.34 3.66
N SER A 54 15.04 0.54 3.27
CA SER A 54 15.79 1.39 4.20
C SER A 54 14.84 2.43 4.76
N VAL A 55 14.37 2.22 5.99
CA VAL A 55 13.70 3.26 6.76
C VAL A 55 14.78 4.22 7.22
N PHE A 56 14.85 5.39 6.59
CA PHE A 56 15.61 6.51 7.12
C PHE A 56 14.70 7.25 8.10
N ASP A 57 15.14 7.38 9.34
CA ASP A 57 14.64 8.46 10.20
C ASP A 57 15.10 9.76 9.55
N VAL A 58 14.26 10.31 8.68
CA VAL A 58 14.36 11.71 8.29
C VAL A 58 14.18 12.44 9.60
N LYS A 59 15.29 12.83 10.25
CA LYS A 59 15.27 13.90 11.24
C LYS A 59 14.48 14.98 10.54
N SER A 60 13.22 15.18 10.94
CA SER A 60 12.34 16.19 10.37
C SER A 60 13.22 17.41 10.25
N ALA A 61 13.51 17.84 9.01
CA ALA A 61 14.18 19.10 8.82
C ALA A 61 13.31 20.05 9.63
N ARG A 62 13.83 20.54 10.76
CA ARG A 62 13.16 21.58 11.51
C ARG A 62 13.16 22.70 10.49
N ALA A 63 12.04 22.91 9.81
CA ALA A 63 11.87 24.07 8.97
C ALA A 63 12.35 25.22 9.84
N ASP A 64 13.42 25.90 9.39
CA ASP A 64 14.05 26.94 10.17
C ASP A 64 12.93 27.93 10.54
N GLU A 65 12.84 28.29 11.82
CA GLU A 65 11.70 29.06 12.32
C GLU A 65 11.55 30.37 11.54
N GLY A 66 12.68 30.93 11.08
CA GLY A 66 12.70 32.11 10.21
C GLY A 66 12.11 31.91 8.81
N GLU A 67 12.25 30.73 8.20
CA GLU A 67 11.64 30.44 6.88
C GLU A 67 10.11 30.38 6.99
N ARG A 68 9.59 29.87 8.12
CA ARG A 68 8.15 29.83 8.39
C ARG A 68 7.56 31.21 8.67
N ASP A 69 8.29 32.05 9.41
CA ASP A 69 7.87 33.42 9.70
C ASP A 69 7.87 34.28 8.43
N GLN A 70 8.91 34.17 7.59
CA GLN A 70 8.94 34.83 6.28
C GLN A 70 7.76 34.40 5.41
N LEU A 71 7.45 33.10 5.35
CA LEU A 71 6.33 32.60 4.57
C LEU A 71 4.98 33.13 5.08
N ARG A 72 4.83 33.29 6.40
CA ARG A 72 3.64 33.88 7.03
C ARG A 72 3.50 35.36 6.65
N GLU A 73 4.55 36.15 6.82
CA GLU A 73 4.54 37.58 6.48
C GLU A 73 4.19 37.80 5.00
N MET A 74 4.75 36.99 4.10
CA MET A 74 4.43 37.07 2.67
C MET A 74 2.96 36.74 2.37
N TYR A 75 2.39 35.76 3.09
CA TYR A 75 0.99 35.37 2.91
C TYR A 75 0.02 36.41 3.46
N GLU A 76 0.35 37.05 4.59
CA GLU A 76 -0.43 38.15 5.17
C GLU A 76 -0.52 39.34 4.20
N VAL A 77 0.62 39.81 3.67
CA VAL A 77 0.65 40.89 2.66
C VAL A 77 -0.16 40.52 1.42
N PHE A 78 -0.07 39.25 0.96
CA PHE A 78 -0.84 38.80 -0.19
C PHE A 78 -2.35 38.86 0.06
N LEU A 79 -2.82 38.44 1.23
CA LEU A 79 -4.24 38.51 1.59
C LEU A 79 -4.73 39.96 1.72
N GLU A 80 -3.94 40.84 2.33
CA GLU A 80 -4.25 42.28 2.41
C GLU A 80 -4.42 42.87 0.99
N THR A 81 -3.49 42.60 0.08
CA THR A 81 -3.59 43.11 -1.30
C THR A 81 -4.79 42.57 -2.07
N LEU A 82 -5.23 41.34 -1.78
CA LEU A 82 -6.44 40.78 -2.36
C LEU A 82 -7.69 41.44 -1.77
N GLU A 83 -7.73 41.66 -0.45
CA GLU A 83 -8.83 42.34 0.22
C GLU A 83 -8.96 43.81 -0.24
N GLU A 84 -7.84 44.50 -0.45
CA GLU A 84 -7.81 45.84 -1.06
C GLU A 84 -8.31 45.82 -2.52
N GLN A 85 -7.95 44.79 -3.30
CA GLN A 85 -8.44 44.64 -4.67
C GLN A 85 -9.93 44.33 -4.71
N GLU A 86 -10.43 43.46 -3.84
CA GLU A 86 -11.85 43.13 -3.72
C GLU A 86 -12.66 44.34 -3.22
N GLY A 87 -12.16 45.07 -2.22
CA GLY A 87 -12.77 46.32 -1.73
C GLY A 87 -12.75 47.45 -2.76
N SER A 88 -11.70 47.55 -3.58
CA SER A 88 -11.64 48.49 -4.71
C SER A 88 -12.52 48.05 -5.91
N SER A 89 -13.02 46.82 -5.90
CA SER A 89 -13.96 46.31 -6.92
C SER A 89 -15.43 46.56 -6.53
N GLU A 90 -15.68 46.95 -5.28
CA GLU A 90 -17.02 47.20 -4.73
C GLU A 90 -17.37 48.71 -4.59
N GLU A 91 -16.52 49.63 -5.09
CA GLU A 91 -16.84 51.05 -5.32
C GLU A 91 -17.00 51.40 -6.81
#